data_AF-A0A929CBF8-F1
#
_entry.id   AF-A0A929CBF8-F1
#
_cell.length_a   1.000
_cell.length_b   1.000
_cell.length_c   1.000
_cell.angle_alpha   90.00
_cell.angle_beta   90.00
_cell.angle_gamma   90.00
#
_symmetry.space_group_name_H-M   'P 1'
#
loop_
_entity.id
_entity.type
_entity.pdbx_description
1 polymer ?
#
loop_
_entity_poly.entity_id
_entity_poly.type
_entity_poly.pdbx_seq_one_letter_code
_entity_poly.pdbx_strand_id
1 'polypeptide(L)'
;MNLDTIIVALIWGALSGYLILRTLGSLLASGFCLHGLLMSRWKRLVNKAAPGQIKYSIILRLLLWVALYGLLFGFLLEIGDSLVRREFRFNYRGTGGFLWGSMAGIVAAFYLRASWRRLRVTWKMTHEFGYAEKRQRTFLLKR
;
A
#
# COMPACT_ATOMS: atom_id res chain seq x y z
N MET A 1 4.97 13.72 31.88
CA MET A 1 5.08 13.57 30.41
C MET A 1 5.46 14.93 29.86
N ASN A 2 6.58 15.04 29.14
CA ASN A 2 7.11 16.32 28.69
C ASN A 2 6.41 16.76 27.40
N LEU A 3 6.33 18.07 27.15
CA LEU A 3 5.75 18.63 25.92
C LEU A 3 6.41 18.04 24.67
N ASP A 4 7.73 17.85 24.68
CA ASP A 4 8.47 17.24 23.58
C ASP A 4 7.99 15.82 23.28
N THR A 5 7.71 15.02 24.31
CA THR A 5 7.20 13.65 24.16
C THR A 5 5.80 13.64 23.55
N ILE A 6 4.96 14.63 23.88
CA ILE A 6 3.62 14.78 23.32
C ILE A 6 3.69 15.14 21.83
N ILE A 7 4.53 16.14 21.49
CA ILE A 7 4.71 16.59 20.11
C ILE A 7 5.24 15.44 19.26
N VAL A 8 6.27 14.73 19.74
CA VAL A 8 6.83 13.56 19.04
C VAL A 8 5.77 12.46 18.90
N ALA A 9 5.00 12.15 19.95
CA ALA A 9 3.93 11.15 19.87
C ALA A 9 2.92 11.47 18.76
N LEU A 10 2.49 12.74 18.65
CA LEU A 10 1.50 13.16 17.68
C LEU A 10 2.06 13.19 16.25
N ILE A 11 3.23 13.81 16.04
CA ILE A 11 3.85 13.90 14.71
C ILE A 11 4.21 12.50 14.20
N TRP A 12 4.88 11.70 15.03
CA TRP A 12 5.26 10.35 14.67
C TRP A 12 4.04 9.44 14.53
N GLY A 13 3.02 9.60 15.38
CA GLY A 13 1.74 8.89 15.25
C GLY A 13 1.09 9.15 13.89
N ALA A 14 1.00 10.42 13.48
CA ALA A 14 0.45 10.77 12.18
C ALA A 14 1.24 10.15 11.01
N LEU A 15 2.58 10.28 11.03
CA LEU A 15 3.45 9.76 9.98
C LEU A 15 3.41 8.23 9.91
N SER A 16 3.56 7.56 11.04
CA SER A 16 3.52 6.09 11.12
C SER A 16 2.15 5.55 10.72
N GLY A 17 1.03 6.16 11.14
CA GLY A 17 -0.30 5.76 10.71
C GLY A 17 -0.48 5.80 9.19
N TYR A 18 0.02 6.85 8.54
CA TYR A 18 0.04 6.94 7.08
C TYR A 18 0.93 5.86 6.43
N LEU A 19 2.15 5.66 6.94
CA LEU A 19 3.12 4.69 6.42
C LEU A 19 2.64 3.24 6.58
N ILE A 20 2.07 2.88 7.73
CA ILE A 20 1.48 1.55 7.98
C ILE A 20 0.37 1.28 6.97
N LEU A 21 -0.57 2.22 6.81
CA LEU A 21 -1.67 2.07 5.87
C LEU A 21 -1.18 1.87 4.43
N ARG A 22 -0.13 2.60 4.03
CA ARG A 22 0.49 2.45 2.71
C ARG A 22 1.21 1.12 2.54
N THR A 23 1.93 0.67 3.55
CA THR A 23 2.66 -0.61 3.55
C THR A 23 1.69 -1.79 3.43
N LEU A 24 0.64 -1.80 4.25
CA LEU A 24 -0.43 -2.81 4.19
C LEU A 24 -1.17 -2.78 2.85
N GLY A 25 -1.48 -1.58 2.34
CA GLY A 25 -2.08 -1.41 1.02
C GLY A 25 -1.21 -1.98 -0.10
N SER A 26 0.11 -1.78 -0.04
CA SER A 26 1.04 -2.37 -1.00
C SER A 26 1.12 -3.89 -0.88
N LEU A 27 1.17 -4.44 0.33
CA LEU A 27 1.15 -5.89 0.58
C LEU A 27 -0.09 -6.56 -0.04
N LEU A 28 -1.28 -6.01 0.21
CA LEU A 28 -2.52 -6.53 -0.37
C LEU A 28 -2.53 -6.41 -1.90
N ALA A 29 -2.06 -5.29 -2.44
CA ALA A 29 -1.95 -5.09 -3.89
C ALA A 29 -0.97 -6.09 -4.53
N SER A 30 0.15 -6.41 -3.88
CA SER A 30 1.07 -7.46 -4.32
C SER A 30 0.38 -8.82 -4.33
N GLY A 31 -0.39 -9.14 -3.28
CA GLY A 31 -1.22 -10.35 -3.23
C GLY A 31 -2.18 -10.45 -4.41
N PHE A 32 -2.89 -9.38 -4.75
CA PHE A 32 -3.78 -9.35 -5.92
C PHE A 32 -3.02 -9.56 -7.24
N CYS A 33 -1.82 -8.99 -7.37
CA CYS A 33 -0.99 -9.17 -8.56
C CYS A 33 -0.50 -10.63 -8.69
N LEU A 34 -0.02 -11.23 -7.60
CA LEU A 34 0.41 -12.63 -7.57
C LEU A 34 -0.75 -13.58 -7.88
N HIS A 35 -1.92 -13.33 -7.28
CA HIS A 35 -3.14 -14.09 -7.58
C HIS A 35 -3.54 -13.97 -9.06
N GLY A 36 -3.52 -12.75 -9.62
CA GLY A 36 -3.78 -12.52 -11.04
C GLY A 36 -2.79 -13.24 -11.97
N LEU A 37 -1.50 -13.29 -11.61
CA LEU A 37 -0.49 -14.03 -12.36
C LEU A 37 -0.74 -15.54 -12.33
N LEU A 38 -1.02 -16.10 -11.16
CA LEU A 38 -1.33 -17.53 -11.00
C LEU A 38 -2.58 -17.91 -11.80
N MET A 39 -3.64 -17.11 -11.71
CA MET A 39 -4.88 -17.37 -12.42
C MET A 39 -4.72 -17.24 -13.94
N SER A 40 -3.91 -16.28 -14.41
CA SER A 40 -3.57 -16.16 -15.83
C SER A 40 -2.76 -17.37 -16.32
N ARG A 41 -1.80 -17.85 -15.51
CA ARG A 41 -0.99 -19.04 -15.83
C ARG A 41 -1.86 -20.27 -15.92
N TRP A 42 -2.74 -20.47 -14.95
CA TRP A 42 -3.69 -21.58 -14.92
C TRP A 42 -4.60 -21.57 -16.16
N LYS A 43 -5.22 -20.44 -16.48
CA LYS A 43 -6.09 -20.31 -17.66
C LYS A 43 -5.36 -20.61 -18.97
N ARG A 44 -4.10 -20.18 -19.11
CA ARG A 44 -3.27 -20.48 -20.29
C ARG A 44 -2.93 -21.96 -20.40
N LEU A 45 -2.71 -22.66 -19.29
CA LEU A 45 -2.43 -24.10 -19.27
C LEU A 45 -3.68 -24.92 -19.61
N VAL A 46 -4.85 -24.52 -19.10
CA VAL A 46 -6.12 -25.23 -19.31
C VAL A 46 -6.71 -24.95 -20.70
N ASN A 47 -6.56 -23.74 -21.24
CA ASN A 47 -7.12 -23.39 -22.54
C ASN A 47 -6.26 -22.36 -23.28
N LYS A 48 -5.42 -22.83 -24.23
CA LYS A 48 -4.52 -21.97 -25.02
C LYS A 48 -5.25 -20.91 -25.86
N ALA A 49 -6.50 -21.17 -26.24
CA ALA A 49 -7.29 -20.31 -27.09
C ALA A 49 -8.16 -19.31 -26.31
N ALA A 50 -8.07 -19.24 -24.98
CA ALA A 50 -8.96 -18.41 -24.16
C ALA A 50 -8.88 -16.92 -24.56
N PRO A 51 -9.92 -16.36 -25.24
CA PRO A 51 -10.02 -14.92 -25.42
C PRO A 51 -10.27 -14.32 -24.03
N GLY A 52 -9.63 -13.19 -23.71
CA GLY A 52 -9.87 -12.56 -22.40
C GLY A 52 -8.69 -12.53 -21.40
N GLN A 53 -7.45 -12.80 -21.83
CA GLN A 53 -6.32 -12.82 -20.89
C GLN A 53 -5.70 -11.43 -20.68
N ILE A 54 -5.50 -11.06 -19.42
CA ILE A 54 -4.78 -9.84 -19.04
C ILE A 54 -3.29 -10.02 -19.37
N LYS A 55 -2.70 -9.03 -20.03
CA LYS A 55 -1.28 -9.03 -20.39
C LYS A 55 -0.39 -9.17 -19.15
N TYR A 56 0.41 -10.23 -19.10
CA TYR A 56 1.35 -10.52 -18.03
C TYR A 56 2.29 -9.35 -17.73
N SER A 57 2.75 -8.64 -18.76
CA SER A 57 3.63 -7.48 -18.63
C SER A 57 3.00 -6.34 -17.81
N ILE A 58 1.68 -6.17 -17.88
CA ILE A 58 0.96 -5.15 -17.09
C ILE A 58 0.95 -5.56 -15.62
N ILE A 59 0.65 -6.83 -15.32
CA ILE A 59 0.60 -7.32 -13.94
C ILE A 59 2.00 -7.32 -13.32
N LEU A 60 3.04 -7.72 -14.04
CA LEU A 60 4.44 -7.68 -13.59
C LEU A 60 4.90 -6.25 -13.31
N ARG A 61 4.59 -5.30 -14.21
CA ARG A 61 4.93 -3.88 -13.99
C ARG A 61 4.20 -3.33 -12.75
N LEU A 62 2.92 -3.67 -12.57
CA LEU A 62 2.15 -3.26 -11.40
C LEU A 62 2.72 -3.85 -10.12
N LEU A 63 3.07 -5.15 -10.13
CA LEU A 63 3.71 -5.83 -9.00
C LEU A 63 5.04 -5.17 -8.63
N LEU A 64 5.89 -4.85 -9.61
CA LEU A 64 7.17 -4.18 -9.36
C LEU A 64 6.97 -2.84 -8.64
N TRP A 65 6.08 -1.99 -9.16
CA TRP A 65 5.81 -0.68 -8.54
C TRP A 65 5.25 -0.83 -7.13
N VAL A 66 4.29 -1.72 -6.94
CA VAL A 66 3.66 -1.95 -5.64
C VAL A 66 4.69 -2.50 -4.63
N ALA A 67 5.56 -3.42 -5.06
CA ALA A 67 6.63 -3.96 -4.23
C ALA A 67 7.65 -2.89 -3.86
N LEU A 68 8.10 -2.07 -4.81
CA LEU A 68 9.01 -0.94 -4.56
C LEU A 68 8.40 0.05 -3.56
N TYR A 69 7.14 0.41 -3.73
CA TYR A 69 6.45 1.29 -2.77
C TYR A 69 6.31 0.63 -1.40
N GLY A 70 5.96 -0.67 -1.34
CA GLY A 70 5.88 -1.41 -0.09
C GLY A 70 7.21 -1.42 0.67
N LEU A 71 8.31 -1.70 -0.02
CA LEU A 71 9.66 -1.66 0.54
C LEU A 71 10.03 -0.26 1.02
N LEU A 72 9.79 0.76 0.19
CA LEU A 72 10.09 2.14 0.55
C LEU A 72 9.33 2.57 1.81
N PHE A 73 8.02 2.33 1.89
CA PHE A 73 7.22 2.71 3.06
C PHE A 73 7.60 1.91 4.31
N GLY A 74 7.89 0.62 4.18
CA GLY A 74 8.38 -0.20 5.29
C GLY A 74 9.74 0.29 5.81
N PHE A 75 10.66 0.61 4.90
CA PHE A 75 11.98 1.13 5.24
C PHE A 75 11.91 2.49 5.93
N LEU A 76 11.08 3.41 5.43
CA LEU A 76 10.84 4.70 6.10
C LEU A 76 10.26 4.53 7.51
N LEU A 77 9.38 3.54 7.68
CA LEU A 77 8.77 3.25 8.98
C LEU A 77 9.80 2.70 9.98
N GLU A 78 10.67 1.78 9.53
CA GLU A 78 11.74 1.21 10.36
C GLU A 78 12.78 2.26 10.77
N ILE A 79 13.23 3.10 9.82
CA ILE A 79 14.15 4.21 10.11
C ILE A 79 13.52 5.18 11.09
N GLY A 80 12.27 5.58 10.85
CA GLY A 80 11.58 6.54 11.72
C GLY A 80 11.37 5.99 13.13
N ASP A 81 10.99 4.71 13.28
CA ASP A 81 10.89 4.08 14.61
C ASP A 81 12.25 4.04 15.32
N SER A 82 13.30 3.65 14.59
CA SER A 82 14.66 3.60 15.14
C SER A 82 15.14 4.98 15.60
N LEU A 83 14.90 6.02 14.81
CA LEU A 83 15.26 7.41 15.13
C LEU A 83 14.47 7.90 16.34
N VAL A 84 13.16 7.68 16.37
CA VAL A 84 12.29 8.15 17.46
C VAL A 84 12.62 7.43 18.78
N ARG A 85 12.95 6.15 18.75
CA ARG A 85 13.41 5.40 19.94
C ARG A 85 14.79 5.83 20.41
N ARG A 86 15.74 6.05 19.51
CA ARG A 86 17.13 6.39 19.88
C ARG A 86 17.28 7.84 20.34
N GLU A 87 16.75 8.77 19.58
CA GLU A 87 16.97 10.21 19.80
C GLU A 87 16.02 10.77 20.86
N PHE A 88 14.73 10.40 20.79
CA PHE A 88 13.70 10.94 21.69
C PHE A 88 13.36 10.01 22.86
N ARG A 89 14.07 8.86 22.98
CA ARG A 89 13.83 7.82 24.00
C ARG A 89 12.35 7.45 24.12
N PHE A 90 11.64 7.47 23.00
CA PHE A 90 10.19 7.36 22.98
C PHE A 90 9.74 5.99 23.50
N ASN A 91 8.86 5.99 24.49
CA ASN A 91 8.29 4.78 25.05
C ASN A 91 6.86 4.58 24.53
N TYR A 92 6.64 3.48 23.81
CA TYR A 92 5.33 3.07 23.31
C TYR A 92 4.39 2.53 24.39
N ARG A 93 4.83 2.46 25.66
CA ARG A 93 3.99 2.09 26.79
C ARG A 93 3.39 3.32 27.47
N GLY A 94 2.21 3.16 28.05
CA GLY A 94 1.52 4.22 28.78
C GLY A 94 0.96 5.33 27.89
N THR A 95 0.88 6.54 28.42
CA THR A 95 0.18 7.68 27.78
C THR A 95 0.80 8.11 26.45
N GLY A 96 2.13 8.04 26.30
CA GLY A 96 2.80 8.39 25.04
C GLY A 96 2.43 7.44 23.90
N GLY A 97 2.41 6.12 24.18
CA GLY A 97 1.94 5.11 23.25
C GLY A 97 0.45 5.26 22.90
N PHE A 98 -0.38 5.62 23.87
CA PHE A 98 -1.80 5.90 23.61
C PHE A 98 -1.98 7.08 22.65
N LEU A 99 -1.32 8.21 22.89
CA LEU A 99 -1.39 9.38 22.01
C LEU A 99 -0.89 9.08 20.60
N TRP A 100 0.24 8.38 20.50
CA TRP A 100 0.77 7.91 19.22
C TRP A 100 -0.24 7.02 18.48
N GLY A 101 -0.80 6.02 19.17
CA GLY A 101 -1.75 5.07 18.60
C GLY A 101 -3.07 5.72 18.18
N SER A 102 -3.60 6.64 18.99
CA SER A 102 -4.80 7.41 18.64
C SER A 102 -4.57 8.25 17.39
N MET A 103 -3.46 8.98 17.32
CA MET A 103 -3.15 9.82 16.17
C MET A 103 -2.90 8.99 14.90
N ALA A 104 -2.18 7.87 15.03
CA ALA A 104 -1.99 6.91 13.94
C ALA A 104 -3.32 6.36 13.43
N GLY A 105 -4.23 5.99 14.34
CA GLY A 105 -5.57 5.51 14.01
C GLY A 105 -6.42 6.56 13.28
N ILE A 106 -6.42 7.80 13.76
CA ILE A 106 -7.16 8.92 13.13
C ILE A 106 -6.66 9.14 11.69
N VAL A 107 -5.35 9.24 11.50
CA VAL A 107 -4.75 9.46 10.19
C VAL A 107 -5.01 8.27 9.27
N ALA A 108 -4.84 7.04 9.77
CA ALA A 108 -5.13 5.84 9.00
C ALA A 108 -6.61 5.80 8.56
N ALA A 109 -7.55 6.12 9.45
CA ALA A 109 -8.98 6.18 9.13
C ALA A 109 -9.30 7.24 8.07
N PHE A 110 -8.71 8.43 8.17
CA PHE A 110 -8.89 9.51 7.20
C PHE A 110 -8.46 9.09 5.79
N TYR A 111 -7.30 8.43 5.68
CA TYR A 111 -6.78 7.98 4.38
C TYR A 111 -7.30 6.61 3.94
N LEU A 112 -8.05 5.89 4.78
CA LEU A 112 -8.53 4.53 4.51
C LEU A 112 -9.36 4.47 3.22
N ARG A 113 -10.29 5.41 3.04
CA ARG A 113 -11.16 5.46 1.86
C ARG A 113 -10.36 5.64 0.57
N ALA A 114 -9.32 6.47 0.60
CA ALA A 114 -8.44 6.68 -0.54
C ALA A 114 -7.60 5.44 -0.85
N SER A 115 -7.04 4.79 0.17
CA SER A 115 -6.29 3.54 0.04
C SER A 115 -7.18 2.40 -0.48
N TRP A 116 -8.41 2.28 0.00
CA TRP A 116 -9.39 1.31 -0.49
C TRP A 116 -9.75 1.51 -1.97
N ARG A 117 -9.93 2.76 -2.40
CA ARG A 117 -10.14 3.08 -3.83
C ARG A 117 -8.96 2.63 -4.68
N ARG A 118 -7.72 2.83 -4.23
CA ARG A 118 -6.52 2.36 -4.95
C ARG A 118 -6.47 0.84 -5.02
N LEU A 119 -6.74 0.13 -3.93
CA LEU A 119 -6.79 -1.34 -3.89
C LEU A 119 -7.82 -1.89 -4.87
N ARG A 120 -9.04 -1.35 -4.89
CA ARG A 120 -10.07 -1.76 -5.85
C ARG A 120 -9.61 -1.56 -7.30
N VAL A 121 -8.90 -0.47 -7.58
CA VAL A 121 -8.35 -0.21 -8.92
C VAL A 121 -7.26 -1.22 -9.28
N THR A 122 -6.36 -1.56 -8.37
CA THR A 122 -5.35 -2.62 -8.57
C THR A 122 -6.02 -3.98 -8.81
N TRP A 123 -7.05 -4.30 -8.05
CA TRP A 123 -7.83 -5.52 -8.24
C TRP A 123 -8.48 -5.55 -9.64
N LYS A 124 -9.15 -4.47 -10.06
CA LYS A 124 -9.74 -4.37 -11.40
C LYS A 124 -8.69 -4.52 -12.51
N MET A 125 -7.51 -3.91 -12.35
CA MET A 125 -6.40 -4.08 -13.31
C MET A 125 -5.90 -5.52 -13.44
N THR A 126 -6.03 -6.33 -12.39
CA THR A 126 -5.50 -7.69 -12.31
C THR A 126 -6.55 -8.78 -12.53
N HIS A 127 -7.84 -8.44 -12.47
CA HIS A 127 -8.95 -9.40 -12.52
C HIS A 127 -10.02 -9.07 -13.59
N GLU A 128 -10.21 -7.80 -13.96
CA GLU A 128 -11.18 -7.42 -15.00
C GLU A 128 -10.52 -7.37 -16.39
N PHE A 129 -11.02 -8.18 -17.32
CA PHE A 129 -10.54 -8.20 -18.70
C PHE A 129 -10.83 -6.86 -19.40
N GLY A 130 -9.87 -6.35 -20.19
CA GLY A 130 -10.00 -5.11 -20.94
C GLY A 130 -9.97 -3.82 -20.10
N TYR A 131 -10.11 -3.87 -18.78
CA TYR A 131 -10.08 -2.69 -17.91
C TYR A 131 -8.72 -1.98 -17.95
N ALA A 132 -7.62 -2.73 -17.86
CA ALA A 132 -6.27 -2.18 -17.92
C ALA A 132 -5.96 -1.51 -19.27
N GLU A 133 -6.37 -2.12 -20.38
CA GLU A 133 -6.17 -1.58 -21.74
C GLU A 133 -7.05 -0.34 -21.98
N LYS A 134 -8.32 -0.36 -21.55
CA LYS A 134 -9.21 0.80 -21.63
C LYS A 134 -8.63 1.97 -20.85
N ARG A 135 -8.05 1.73 -19.67
CA ARG A 135 -7.43 2.78 -18.87
C ARG A 135 -6.15 3.34 -19.52
N GLN A 136 -5.30 2.49 -20.12
CA GLN A 136 -4.15 2.95 -20.89
C GLN A 136 -4.57 3.84 -22.06
N ARG A 137 -5.59 3.43 -22.84
CA ARG A 137 -6.15 4.25 -23.92
C ARG A 137 -6.69 5.58 -23.41
N THR A 138 -7.43 5.57 -22.30
CA THR A 138 -7.98 6.80 -21.70
C THR A 138 -6.88 7.76 -21.21
N PHE A 139 -5.75 7.21 -20.74
CA PHE A 139 -4.61 8.02 -20.31
C PHE A 139 -3.86 8.64 -21.51
N LEU A 140 -3.74 7.89 -22.61
CA LEU A 140 -3.16 8.38 -23.86
C LEU A 140 -4.03 9.46 -24.53
N LEU A 141 -5.36 9.35 -24.43
CA LEU A 141 -6.31 10.33 -24.99
C LEU A 141 -6.40 11.66 -24.21
N LYS A 142 -5.88 11.70 -22.97
CA LYS A 142 -5.83 12.92 -22.16
C LYS A 142 -4.55 13.73 -22.36
N ARG A 143 -3.64 13.24 -23.19
CA ARG A 143 -2.33 13.82 -23.46
C ARG A 143 -2.31 14.40 -24.87
#